data_AF-A0AAQ3ASI0-F1
#
_entry.id   AF-A0AAQ3ASI0-F1
#
_cell.length_a   1.000
_cell.length_b   1.000
_cell.length_c   1.000
_cell.angle_alpha   90.00
_cell.angle_beta   90.00
_cell.angle_gamma   90.00
#
_symmetry.space_group_name_H-M   'P 1'
#
loop_
_entity.id
_entity.type
_entity.pdbx_description
1 polymer ?
#
loop_
_entity_poly.entity_id
_entity_poly.type
_entity_poly.pdbx_seq_one_letter_code
_entity_poly.pdbx_strand_id
1 'polypeptide(L)'
;MFYGPTGVGKSETAKFVNKVINSNKNLFRKQLSMFHSENFMNYIFGDKSSSFAKDLLDRETNVILLDEFDKAHPMFYSAFYQLFDEGVYTDKFYDVNLDNVVIFCTSNYLNENEIRKKPRGSDIF
;
A
#
# COMPACT_ATOMS: atom_id res chain seq x y z
N MET A 1 -4.36 -8.22 -5.40
CA MET A 1 -4.46 -8.20 -3.92
C MET A 1 -4.49 -9.63 -3.40
N PHE A 2 -3.83 -9.91 -2.28
CA PHE A 2 -3.92 -11.19 -1.56
C PHE A 2 -4.87 -11.05 -0.36
N TYR A 3 -5.82 -11.97 -0.24
CA TYR A 3 -6.72 -12.08 0.92
C TYR A 3 -6.70 -13.51 1.45
N GLY A 4 -7.11 -13.70 2.70
CA GLY A 4 -7.14 -14.99 3.40
C GLY A 4 -6.75 -14.85 4.87
N PRO A 5 -6.76 -15.96 5.64
CA PRO A 5 -6.42 -15.93 7.05
C PRO A 5 -4.93 -15.59 7.30
N THR A 6 -4.58 -15.31 8.56
CA THR A 6 -3.19 -15.09 8.96
C THR A 6 -2.36 -16.36 8.78
N GLY A 7 -1.09 -16.21 8.38
CA GLY A 7 -0.15 -17.34 8.27
C GLY A 7 -0.17 -18.11 6.96
N VAL A 8 -1.03 -17.77 6.00
CA VAL A 8 -1.08 -18.40 4.66
C VAL A 8 0.02 -17.94 3.70
N GLY A 9 0.90 -17.03 4.14
CA GLY A 9 2.07 -16.61 3.37
C GLY A 9 1.89 -15.35 2.51
N LYS A 10 0.82 -14.56 2.68
CA LYS A 10 0.56 -13.35 1.87
C LYS A 10 1.74 -12.37 1.82
N SER A 11 2.30 -12.03 2.99
CA SER A 11 3.43 -11.12 3.11
C SER A 11 4.75 -11.82 2.76
N GLU A 12 4.85 -13.12 3.00
CA GLU A 12 5.99 -13.97 2.67
C GLU A 12 6.21 -14.06 1.16
N THR A 13 5.14 -14.14 0.38
CA THR A 13 5.20 -14.09 -1.10
C THR A 13 5.83 -12.79 -1.58
N ALA A 14 5.42 -11.64 -1.04
CA ALA A 14 6.01 -10.35 -1.41
C ALA A 14 7.50 -10.25 -1.03
N LYS A 15 7.86 -10.72 0.17
CA LYS A 15 9.26 -10.81 0.62
C LYS A 15 10.09 -11.72 -0.30
N PHE A 16 9.53 -12.85 -0.71
CA PHE A 16 10.19 -13.78 -1.62
C PHE A 16 10.43 -13.15 -3.00
N VAL A 17 9.39 -12.54 -3.59
CA VAL A 17 9.50 -11.84 -4.88
C VAL A 17 10.55 -10.72 -4.81
N ASN A 18 10.57 -9.92 -3.75
CA ASN A 18 11.62 -8.91 -3.57
C ASN A 18 13.03 -9.52 -3.55
N LYS A 19 13.24 -10.65 -2.85
CA LYS A 19 14.54 -11.32 -2.81
C LYS A 19 14.98 -11.84 -4.18
N VAL A 20 14.03 -12.30 -5.01
CA VAL A 20 14.32 -12.79 -6.37
C VAL A 20 14.67 -11.64 -7.30
N ILE A 21 13.93 -10.52 -7.22
CA ILE A 21 14.15 -9.35 -8.08
C ILE A 21 15.41 -8.59 -7.66
N ASN A 22 15.62 -8.40 -6.36
CA ASN A 22 16.71 -7.58 -5.84
C ASN A 22 17.14 -8.04 -4.43
N SER A 23 18.02 -9.05 -4.38
CA SER A 23 18.41 -9.74 -3.14
C SER A 23 19.05 -8.84 -2.07
N ASN A 24 19.60 -7.69 -2.48
CA ASN A 24 20.36 -6.78 -1.61
C ASN A 24 19.56 -5.53 -1.19
N LYS A 25 18.29 -5.42 -1.61
CA LYS A 25 17.45 -4.25 -1.34
C LYS A 25 16.34 -4.58 -0.36
N ASN A 26 16.06 -3.66 0.55
CA ASN A 26 14.99 -3.85 1.51
C ASN A 26 13.63 -3.73 0.83
N LEU A 27 12.69 -4.62 1.19
CA LEU A 27 11.31 -4.52 0.76
C LEU A 27 10.71 -3.21 1.27
N PHE A 28 10.12 -2.42 0.37
CA PHE A 28 9.32 -1.27 0.80
C PHE A 28 8.00 -1.79 1.38
N ARG A 29 7.86 -1.77 2.70
CA ARG A 29 6.68 -2.29 3.41
C ARG A 29 6.02 -1.21 4.25
N LYS A 30 4.70 -1.07 4.12
CA LYS A 30 3.86 -0.24 4.98
C LYS A 30 2.72 -1.05 5.57
N GLN A 31 2.54 -0.95 6.88
CA GLN A 31 1.47 -1.61 7.62
C GLN A 31 0.30 -0.63 7.78
N LEU A 32 -0.78 -0.79 7.01
CA LEU A 32 -1.83 0.24 6.93
C LEU A 32 -2.68 0.36 8.21
N SER A 33 -2.71 -0.68 9.04
CA SER A 33 -3.36 -0.65 10.36
C SER A 33 -2.63 0.19 11.41
N MET A 34 -1.38 0.59 11.20
CA MET A 34 -0.66 1.41 12.20
C MET A 34 -1.00 2.90 12.09
N PHE A 35 -1.85 3.26 11.16
CA PHE A 35 -2.05 4.61 10.68
C PHE A 35 -3.49 5.08 10.97
N HIS A 36 -3.79 5.21 12.26
CA HIS A 36 -5.13 5.55 12.77
C HIS A 36 -5.25 6.98 13.33
N SER A 37 -4.18 7.78 13.34
CA SER A 37 -4.14 9.10 13.98
C SER A 37 -4.22 10.26 12.99
N GLU A 38 -4.54 11.47 13.47
CA GLU A 38 -4.55 12.69 12.64
C GLU A 38 -3.19 12.98 11.99
N ASN A 39 -2.08 12.63 12.64
CA ASN A 39 -0.74 12.77 12.05
C ASN A 39 -0.58 11.98 10.74
N PHE A 40 -1.36 10.91 10.59
CA PHE A 40 -1.33 10.10 9.39
C PHE A 40 -1.93 10.80 8.16
N MET A 41 -2.94 11.64 8.39
CA MET A 41 -3.53 12.45 7.32
C MET A 41 -2.47 13.35 6.68
N ASN A 42 -1.69 14.04 7.51
CA ASN A 42 -0.60 14.89 7.03
C ASN A 42 0.45 14.09 6.25
N TYR A 43 0.72 12.85 6.65
CA TYR A 43 1.66 11.97 5.95
C TYR A 43 1.17 11.55 4.55
N ILE A 44 -0.13 11.33 4.35
CA ILE A 44 -0.69 10.97 3.03
C ILE A 44 -0.84 12.18 2.12
N PHE A 45 -1.39 13.28 2.65
CA PHE A 45 -1.63 14.50 1.87
C PHE A 45 -0.36 15.36 1.70
N GLY A 46 0.71 15.01 2.39
CA GLY A 46 2.04 15.56 2.20
C GLY A 46 2.42 16.59 3.27
N ASP A 47 3.47 16.25 4.03
CA ASP A 47 4.32 17.20 4.74
C ASP A 47 5.71 17.18 4.09
N LYS A 48 6.37 18.34 4.02
CA LYS A 48 7.66 18.51 3.34
C LYS A 48 8.75 17.59 3.91
N SER A 49 8.65 17.27 5.20
CA SER A 49 9.65 16.46 5.93
C SER A 49 9.34 14.97 5.98
N SER A 50 8.07 14.57 5.84
CA SER A 50 7.64 13.18 6.00
C SER A 50 6.32 12.97 5.27
N SER A 51 6.36 12.21 4.18
CA SER A 51 5.17 11.83 3.44
C SER A 51 5.30 10.46 2.78
N PHE A 52 4.16 9.87 2.43
CA PHE A 52 4.15 8.61 1.70
C PHE A 52 4.81 8.74 0.31
N ALA A 53 4.58 9.85 -0.39
CA ALA A 53 5.23 10.11 -1.67
C ALA A 53 6.76 10.20 -1.52
N LYS A 54 7.24 10.88 -0.47
CA LYS A 54 8.68 10.98 -0.20
C LYS A 54 9.28 9.61 0.10
N ASP A 55 8.62 8.81 0.94
CA ASP A 55 9.04 7.44 1.22
C ASP A 55 9.06 6.57 -0.05
N LEU A 56 8.07 6.73 -0.93
CA LEU A 56 8.05 6.04 -2.22
C LEU A 56 9.20 6.46 -3.13
N LEU A 57 9.60 7.73 -3.14
CA LEU A 57 10.75 8.21 -3.90
C LEU A 57 12.06 7.64 -3.36
N ASP A 58 12.17 7.51 -2.04
CA ASP A 58 13.36 6.98 -1.37
C ASP A 58 13.40 5.44 -1.33
N ARG A 59 12.41 4.76 -1.96
CA ARG A 59 12.33 3.29 -1.99
C ARG A 59 13.56 2.68 -2.65
N GLU A 60 14.03 1.60 -2.05
CA GLU A 60 15.20 0.85 -2.52
C GLU A 60 14.88 -0.18 -3.61
N THR A 61 13.60 -0.51 -3.78
CA THR A 61 13.10 -1.59 -4.61
C THR A 61 11.78 -1.20 -5.27
N ASN A 62 11.50 -1.81 -6.43
CA ASN A 62 10.22 -1.69 -7.12
C ASN A 62 9.21 -2.75 -6.68
N VAL A 63 9.45 -3.41 -5.54
CA VAL A 63 8.47 -4.28 -4.89
C VAL A 63 7.93 -3.58 -3.66
N ILE A 64 6.63 -3.24 -3.70
CA ILE A 64 5.93 -2.56 -2.62
C ILE A 64 4.99 -3.54 -1.94
N LEU A 65 4.97 -3.54 -0.62
CA LEU A 65 4.02 -4.28 0.20
C LEU A 65 3.18 -3.33 1.06
N LEU A 66 1.90 -3.22 0.73
CA LEU A 66 0.88 -2.56 1.55
C LEU A 66 0.14 -3.64 2.36
N ASP A 67 0.51 -3.78 3.63
CA ASP A 67 0.05 -4.85 4.50
C ASP A 67 -1.18 -4.42 5.33
N GLU A 68 -2.11 -5.34 5.59
CA GLU A 68 -3.40 -5.08 6.26
C GLU A 68 -4.18 -3.92 5.64
N PHE A 69 -4.29 -3.93 4.31
CA PHE A 69 -4.98 -2.91 3.52
C PHE A 69 -6.46 -2.78 3.92
N ASP A 70 -7.08 -3.87 4.35
CA ASP A 70 -8.45 -3.88 4.87
C ASP A 70 -8.64 -3.09 6.17
N LYS A 71 -7.57 -2.80 6.90
CA LYS A 71 -7.65 -2.03 8.16
C LYS A 71 -7.35 -0.55 7.96
N ALA A 72 -7.03 -0.13 6.73
CA ALA A 72 -6.77 1.27 6.42
C ALA A 72 -7.99 2.15 6.71
N HIS A 73 -7.74 3.39 7.14
CA HIS A 73 -8.80 4.38 7.31
C HIS A 73 -9.46 4.66 5.95
N PRO A 74 -10.79 4.84 5.85
CA PRO A 74 -11.49 4.97 4.57
C PRO A 74 -10.92 6.03 3.61
N MET A 75 -10.37 7.11 4.18
CA MET A 75 -9.79 8.20 3.39
C MET A 75 -8.48 7.83 2.65
N PHE A 76 -7.81 6.75 3.04
CA PHE A 76 -6.67 6.26 2.29
C PHE A 76 -7.07 5.76 0.92
N TYR A 77 -8.23 5.13 0.82
CA TYR A 77 -8.63 4.51 -0.42
C TYR A 77 -8.71 5.55 -1.54
N SER A 78 -9.19 6.76 -1.21
CA SER A 78 -9.19 7.88 -2.15
C SER A 78 -7.81 8.33 -2.60
N ALA A 79 -6.82 8.31 -1.73
CA ALA A 79 -5.44 8.69 -2.08
C ALA A 79 -4.76 7.65 -2.98
N PHE A 80 -5.23 6.41 -2.96
CA PHE A 80 -4.66 5.32 -3.75
C PHE A 80 -5.34 5.11 -5.12
N TYR A 81 -6.48 5.75 -5.40
CA TYR A 81 -7.17 5.55 -6.68
C TYR A 81 -6.26 5.86 -7.87
N GLN A 82 -5.61 7.03 -7.86
CA GLN A 82 -4.71 7.42 -8.93
C GLN A 82 -3.49 6.47 -9.03
N LEU A 83 -2.99 5.99 -7.89
CA LEU A 83 -1.87 5.06 -7.85
C LEU A 83 -2.23 3.72 -8.52
N PHE A 84 -3.43 3.21 -8.29
CA PHE A 84 -3.86 1.93 -8.88
C PHE A 84 -4.37 2.06 -10.33
N ASP A 85 -4.91 3.22 -10.70
CA ASP A 85 -5.45 3.47 -12.05
C ASP A 85 -4.39 3.95 -13.04
N GLU A 86 -3.61 4.97 -12.65
CA GLU A 86 -2.64 5.65 -13.52
C GLU A 86 -1.19 5.28 -13.22
N GLY A 87 -0.91 4.55 -12.14
CA GLY A 87 0.46 4.27 -11.71
C GLY A 87 1.18 5.50 -11.16
N VAL A 88 0.44 6.52 -10.70
CA VAL A 88 0.99 7.76 -10.18
C VAL A 88 0.49 8.03 -8.77
N TYR A 89 1.39 8.42 -7.87
CA TYR A 89 1.02 8.91 -6.54
C TYR A 89 1.52 10.33 -6.34
N THR A 90 0.60 11.26 -6.14
CA THR A 90 0.89 12.68 -5.96
C THR A 90 0.42 13.14 -4.58
N ASP A 91 1.29 13.85 -3.85
CA ASP A 91 0.92 14.60 -2.66
C ASP A 91 1.13 16.11 -2.88
N LYS A 92 1.02 16.93 -1.83
CA LYS A 92 1.20 18.38 -1.92
C LYS A 92 2.58 18.83 -2.44
N PHE A 93 3.63 18.03 -2.26
CA PHE A 93 5.02 18.42 -2.50
C PHE A 93 5.75 17.55 -3.53
N TYR A 94 5.30 16.32 -3.74
CA TYR A 94 5.98 15.30 -4.52
C TYR A 94 5.02 14.61 -5.47
N ASP A 95 5.54 14.26 -6.64
CA ASP A 95 4.86 13.45 -7.64
C ASP A 95 5.72 12.21 -7.92
N VAL A 96 5.10 11.03 -7.88
CA VAL A 96 5.80 9.75 -7.92
C VAL A 96 5.21 8.87 -9.01
N ASN A 97 6.03 8.59 -10.01
CA ASN A 97 5.73 7.58 -11.01
C ASN A 97 6.08 6.17 -10.47
N LEU A 98 5.14 5.25 -10.62
CA LEU A 98 5.21 3.86 -10.17
C LEU A 98 5.17 2.87 -11.35
N ASP A 99 5.57 3.32 -12.54
CA ASP A 99 5.80 2.45 -13.68
C ASP A 99 6.80 1.36 -13.32
N ASN A 100 6.50 0.12 -13.72
CA ASN A 100 7.33 -1.06 -13.43
C ASN A 100 7.45 -1.41 -11.94
N VAL A 101 6.54 -0.90 -11.09
CA VAL A 101 6.43 -1.30 -9.69
C VAL A 101 5.43 -2.44 -9.54
N VAL A 102 5.81 -3.46 -8.77
CA VAL A 102 4.88 -4.52 -8.36
C VAL A 102 4.37 -4.19 -6.97
N ILE A 103 3.07 -3.92 -6.87
CA ILE A 103 2.40 -3.59 -5.61
C ILE A 103 1.64 -4.81 -5.09
N PHE A 104 2.09 -5.33 -3.95
CA PHE A 104 1.40 -6.35 -3.17
C PHE A 104 0.53 -5.68 -2.11
N CYS A 105 -0.78 -5.84 -2.21
CA CYS A 105 -1.71 -5.52 -1.12
C CYS A 105 -2.12 -6.81 -0.41
N THR A 106 -2.10 -6.82 0.92
CA THR A 106 -2.62 -7.94 1.72
C THR A 106 -3.85 -7.52 2.50
N SER A 107 -4.75 -8.46 2.73
CA SER A 107 -5.88 -8.28 3.63
C SER A 107 -6.20 -9.56 4.38
N ASN A 108 -6.95 -9.42 5.48
CA ASN A 108 -7.41 -10.54 6.29
C ASN A 108 -8.86 -10.96 6.02
N TYR A 109 -9.44 -10.53 4.88
CA TYR A 109 -10.73 -11.04 4.42
C TYR A 109 -10.67 -12.55 4.18
N LEU A 110 -11.71 -13.27 4.57
CA LEU A 110 -11.77 -14.73 4.42
C LEU A 110 -12.39 -15.15 3.10
N ASN A 111 -13.26 -14.32 2.53
CA ASN A 111 -14.01 -14.62 1.33
C ASN A 111 -14.46 -13.33 0.61
N GLU A 112 -14.89 -13.49 -0.64
CA GLU A 112 -15.32 -12.37 -1.50
C GLU A 112 -16.56 -11.64 -0.97
N ASN A 113 -17.46 -12.35 -0.27
CA ASN A 113 -18.66 -11.71 0.30
C ASN A 113 -18.30 -10.71 1.40
N GLU A 114 -17.24 -10.94 2.17
CA GLU A 114 -16.74 -9.99 3.17
C GLU A 114 -16.14 -8.75 2.51
N ILE A 115 -15.44 -8.91 1.39
CA ILE A 115 -14.87 -7.81 0.61
C ILE A 115 -16.01 -6.91 0.10
N ARG A 116 -17.01 -7.52 -0.54
CA ARG A 116 -18.15 -6.82 -1.16
C ARG A 116 -19.08 -6.11 -0.16
N LYS A 117 -19.06 -6.49 1.12
CA LYS A 117 -19.93 -5.91 2.16
C LYS A 117 -19.40 -4.59 2.73
N LYS A 118 -18.15 -4.21 2.45
CA LYS A 118 -17.62 -2.93 2.94
C LYS A 118 -18.23 -1.73 2.19
N PRO A 119 -18.41 -0.59 2.87
CA PRO A 119 -18.95 0.62 2.25
C PRO A 119 -18.03 1.12 1.13
N ARG A 120 -18.63 1.68 0.07
CA ARG A 120 -18.11 2.21 -1.23
C ARG A 120 -16.76 2.95 -1.25
N GLY A 121 -16.15 3.23 -0.10
CA GLY A 121 -14.76 3.66 -0.04
C GLY A 121 -13.77 2.54 -0.41
N SER A 122 -14.18 1.28 -0.47
CA SER A 122 -13.32 0.13 -0.81
C SER A 122 -13.37 -0.30 -2.28
N ASP A 123 -13.97 0.49 -3.18
CA ASP A 123 -14.17 0.17 -4.62
C ASP A 123 -12.85 0.12 -5.43
N ILE A 124 -11.70 0.06 -4.75
CA ILE A 124 -10.40 -0.23 -5.36
C ILE A 124 -10.35 -1.67 -5.91
N PHE A 125 -11.22 -2.57 -5.41
CA PHE A 125 -11.24 -3.99 -5.79
C PHE A 125 -12.65 -4.51 -6.04
#